data_AF-D4GN67-F1
#
_entry.id   AF-D4GN67-F1
#
_cell.length_a   1.000
_cell.length_b   1.000
_cell.length_c   1.000
_cell.angle_alpha   90.00
_cell.angle_beta   90.00
_cell.angle_gamma   90.00
#
_symmetry.space_group_name_H-M   'P 1'
#
loop_
_entity.id
_entity.type
_entity.pdbx_description
1 polymer ?
#
loop_
_entity_poly.entity_id
_entity_poly.type
_entity_poly.pdbx_seq_one_letter_code
_entity_poly.pdbx_strand_id
1 'polypeptide(L)'
;MAFACEAMGNPLATDFNAKIFASYREQRLRGKITCSNRVKTVTPRTVNWELAYFRAIFNELRRLDEWTTPNPLENVRVFKISESEMAYLTIEEIRTLLAECENSRSKDLTTIVKICLATGARWSEAEGLKGNQIRAGQIIYVKTKGKKNRAVPITEKLQAELPLSRKAQLLFKPCYSAFRKAMQRAGIETPAGQLTHVLRHTFASHFMMNVSYFSGYWGIQILR
;
A
#
# COMPACT_ATOMS: atom_id res chain seq x y z
N MET A 1 -8.03 13.35 14.72
CA MET A 1 -7.34 13.44 16.02
C MET A 1 -8.27 13.32 17.23
N ALA A 2 -9.60 13.25 17.07
CA ALA A 2 -10.57 13.18 18.18
C ALA A 2 -10.25 12.10 19.23
N PHE A 3 -10.01 10.85 18.81
CA PHE A 3 -9.59 9.77 19.71
C PHE A 3 -8.36 10.14 20.57
N ALA A 4 -7.35 10.78 19.95
CA ALA A 4 -6.15 11.15 20.66
C ALA A 4 -6.43 12.23 21.71
N CYS A 5 -7.28 13.20 21.41
CA CYS A 5 -7.72 14.22 22.36
C CYS A 5 -8.46 13.56 23.54
N GLU A 6 -9.43 12.69 23.26
CA GLU A 6 -10.21 11.98 24.29
C GLU A 6 -9.33 11.13 25.20
N ALA A 7 -8.42 10.35 24.61
CA ALA A 7 -7.47 9.53 25.36
C ALA A 7 -6.44 10.33 26.18
N MET A 8 -6.28 11.63 25.89
CA MET A 8 -5.47 12.56 26.68
C MET A 8 -6.29 13.34 27.71
N GLY A 9 -7.59 13.05 27.85
CA GLY A 9 -8.49 13.75 28.75
C GLY A 9 -9.05 15.06 28.20
N ASN A 10 -9.09 15.22 26.87
CA ASN A 10 -9.53 16.43 26.17
C ASN A 10 -8.85 17.71 26.71
N PRO A 11 -7.51 17.78 26.69
CA PRO A 11 -6.81 18.95 27.21
C PRO A 11 -7.16 20.19 26.38
N LEU A 12 -7.25 21.34 27.05
CA LEU A 12 -7.30 22.62 26.35
C LEU A 12 -6.00 22.82 25.56
N ALA A 13 -6.07 23.58 24.47
CA ALA A 13 -4.90 23.85 23.64
C ALA A 13 -3.75 24.48 24.45
N THR A 14 -4.07 25.32 25.43
CA THR A 14 -3.13 25.97 26.37
C THR A 14 -2.45 25.00 27.32
N ASP A 15 -3.13 23.91 27.69
CA ASP A 15 -2.61 22.93 28.64
C ASP A 15 -1.85 21.81 27.92
N PHE A 16 -2.10 21.65 26.62
CA PHE A 16 -1.48 20.61 25.81
C PHE A 16 0.02 20.84 25.64
N ASN A 17 0.82 19.86 26.08
CA ASN A 17 2.27 19.97 26.11
C ASN A 17 2.96 18.63 25.84
N ALA A 18 4.30 18.69 25.73
CA ALA A 18 5.14 17.53 25.48
C ALA A 18 4.96 16.38 26.51
N LYS A 19 4.69 16.69 27.79
CA LYS A 19 4.51 15.68 28.85
C LYS A 19 3.21 14.90 28.66
N ILE A 20 2.11 15.59 28.34
CA ILE A 20 0.82 14.97 28.04
C ILE A 20 0.97 14.03 26.83
N PHE A 21 1.56 14.53 25.74
CA PHE A 21 1.77 13.73 24.54
C PHE A 21 2.75 12.56 24.77
N ALA A 22 3.78 12.73 25.61
CA ALA A 22 4.73 11.67 25.95
C ALA A 22 4.08 10.53 26.75
N SER A 23 3.22 10.85 27.72
CA SER A 23 2.43 9.85 28.46
C SER A 23 1.46 9.13 27.52
N TYR A 24 0.76 9.88 26.67
CA TYR A 24 -0.15 9.33 25.67
C TYR A 24 0.53 8.30 24.77
N ARG A 25 1.65 8.65 24.15
CA ARG A 25 2.34 7.73 23.24
C ARG A 25 2.90 6.49 23.92
N GLU A 26 3.36 6.62 25.16
CA GLU A 26 3.82 5.46 25.95
C GLU A 26 2.66 4.49 26.19
N GLN A 27 1.49 5.00 26.59
CA GLN A 27 0.30 4.19 26.80
C GLN A 27 -0.19 3.53 25.50
N ARG A 28 -0.11 4.24 24.36
CA ARG A 28 -0.41 3.69 23.02
C ARG A 28 0.53 2.54 22.65
N LEU A 29 1.84 2.70 22.84
CA LEU A 29 2.84 1.68 22.52
C LEU A 29 2.72 0.45 23.42
N ARG A 30 2.38 0.63 24.70
CA ARG A 30 2.10 -0.45 25.66
C ARG A 30 0.71 -1.09 25.48
N GLY A 31 -0.12 -0.55 24.59
CA GLY A 31 -1.46 -1.07 24.35
C GLY A 31 -2.48 -0.83 25.46
N LYS A 32 -2.20 0.13 26.35
CA LYS A 32 -3.15 0.54 27.41
C LYS A 32 -4.34 1.32 26.84
N ILE A 33 -4.11 2.03 25.73
CA ILE A 33 -5.13 2.80 25.01
C ILE A 33 -5.10 2.40 23.54
N THR A 34 -6.28 2.11 22.97
CA THR A 34 -6.41 1.55 21.61
C THR A 34 -7.64 2.13 20.93
N CYS A 35 -7.56 2.39 19.61
CA CYS A 35 -8.72 2.85 18.85
C CYS A 35 -9.71 1.72 18.51
N SER A 36 -9.31 0.45 18.68
CA SER A 36 -10.09 -0.69 18.25
C SER A 36 -9.71 -1.94 19.02
N ASN A 37 -10.72 -2.75 19.37
CA ASN A 37 -10.55 -4.05 20.02
C ASN A 37 -9.68 -5.03 19.21
N ARG A 38 -9.51 -4.80 17.90
CA ARG A 38 -8.71 -5.67 17.01
C ARG A 38 -7.21 -5.37 17.08
N VAL A 39 -6.83 -4.13 17.41
CA VAL A 39 -5.43 -3.68 17.39
C VAL A 39 -5.04 -3.25 18.79
N LYS A 40 -4.42 -4.17 19.53
CA LYS A 40 -4.10 -3.97 20.95
C LYS A 40 -2.90 -3.07 21.19
N THR A 41 -1.96 -2.98 20.26
CA THR A 41 -0.76 -2.14 20.35
C THR A 41 -0.54 -1.44 19.01
N VAL A 42 0.09 -0.27 19.05
CA VAL A 42 0.44 0.46 17.83
C VAL A 42 1.95 0.53 17.62
N THR A 43 2.36 0.72 16.37
CA THR A 43 3.78 0.85 16.04
C THR A 43 4.31 2.24 16.37
N PRO A 44 5.63 2.41 16.57
CA PRO A 44 6.26 3.73 16.67
C PRO A 44 5.95 4.64 15.47
N ARG A 45 5.77 4.06 14.28
CA ARG A 45 5.33 4.77 13.07
C ARG A 45 3.99 5.45 13.27
N THR A 46 3.01 4.74 13.81
CA THR A 46 1.66 5.29 14.06
C THR A 46 1.72 6.50 14.98
N VAL A 47 2.47 6.42 16.08
CA VAL A 47 2.63 7.54 17.01
C VAL A 47 3.37 8.72 16.36
N ASN A 48 4.39 8.45 15.54
CA ASN A 48 5.08 9.51 14.81
C ASN A 48 4.14 10.27 13.85
N TRP A 49 3.17 9.58 13.22
CA TRP A 49 2.12 10.24 12.44
C TRP A 49 1.22 11.13 13.30
N GLU A 50 0.80 10.65 14.47
CA GLU A 50 0.00 11.44 15.41
C GLU A 50 0.74 12.70 15.88
N LEU A 51 2.03 12.58 16.19
CA LEU A 51 2.89 13.72 16.49
C LEU A 51 2.95 14.72 15.33
N ALA A 52 3.14 14.23 14.11
CA ALA A 52 3.17 15.07 12.92
C ALA A 52 1.85 15.82 12.72
N TYR A 53 0.71 15.18 12.95
CA TYR A 53 -0.60 15.81 12.84
C TYR A 53 -0.83 16.89 13.91
N PHE A 54 -0.50 16.61 15.17
CA PHE A 54 -0.59 17.65 16.21
C PHE A 54 0.33 18.83 15.90
N ARG A 55 1.57 18.57 15.48
CA ARG A 55 2.47 19.64 15.06
C ARG A 55 1.89 20.46 13.92
N ALA A 56 1.32 19.81 12.91
CA ALA A 56 0.69 20.49 11.78
C ALA A 56 -0.47 21.39 12.23
N ILE A 57 -1.31 20.94 13.16
CA ILE A 57 -2.42 21.73 13.72
C ILE A 57 -1.90 23.01 14.37
N PHE A 58 -0.94 22.93 15.31
CA PHE A 58 -0.40 24.11 15.98
C PHE A 58 0.39 25.03 15.05
N ASN A 59 1.10 24.47 14.07
CA ASN A 59 1.77 25.27 13.06
C ASN A 59 0.77 26.04 12.18
N GLU A 60 -0.38 25.44 11.87
CA GLU A 60 -1.45 26.08 11.11
C GLU A 60 -2.14 27.17 11.92
N LEU A 61 -2.48 26.91 13.19
CA LEU A 61 -3.06 27.93 14.07
C LEU A 61 -2.13 29.14 14.21
N ARG A 62 -0.82 28.90 14.35
CA ARG A 62 0.17 29.98 14.38
C ARG A 62 0.26 30.72 13.05
N ARG A 63 0.09 30.04 11.91
CA ARG A 63 0.08 30.65 10.58
C ARG A 63 -1.13 31.57 10.38
N LEU A 64 -2.24 31.28 11.05
CA LEU A 64 -3.48 32.05 11.02
C LEU A 64 -3.54 33.11 12.12
N ASP A 65 -2.45 33.33 12.87
CA ASP A 65 -2.38 34.23 14.03
C ASP A 65 -3.36 33.90 15.18
N GLU A 66 -3.95 32.69 15.16
CA GLU A 66 -4.83 32.15 16.22
C GLU A 66 -4.04 31.51 17.38
N TRP A 67 -2.72 31.38 17.22
CA TRP A 67 -1.82 30.82 18.24
C TRP A 67 -0.52 31.60 18.30
N THR A 68 -0.25 32.25 19.43
CA THR A 68 0.88 33.17 19.58
C THR A 68 2.13 32.53 20.17
N THR A 69 1.99 31.38 20.83
CA THR A 69 3.12 30.70 21.48
C THR A 69 3.81 29.72 20.52
N PRO A 70 5.03 29.25 20.83
CA PRO A 70 5.67 28.19 20.06
C PRO A 70 4.83 26.91 20.01
N ASN A 71 5.15 26.01 19.08
CA ASN A 71 4.44 24.75 18.96
C ASN A 71 4.72 23.88 20.20
N PRO A 72 3.70 23.45 20.96
CA PRO A 72 3.89 22.74 22.23
C PRO A 72 4.63 21.39 22.08
N LEU A 73 4.72 20.86 20.86
CA LEU A 73 5.39 19.61 20.55
C LEU A 73 6.66 19.80 19.70
N GLU A 74 7.19 21.01 19.54
CA GLU A 74 8.39 21.26 18.71
C GLU A 74 9.59 20.39 19.12
N ASN A 75 9.81 20.21 20.43
CA ASN A 75 10.96 19.50 20.97
C ASN A 75 10.73 17.99 21.17
N VAL A 76 9.53 17.47 20.88
CA VAL A 76 9.22 16.05 21.03
C VAL A 76 9.96 15.23 19.97
N ARG A 77 10.90 14.38 20.38
CA ARG A 77 11.62 13.53 19.44
C ARG A 77 10.69 12.47 18.83
N VAL A 78 10.81 12.29 17.51
CA VAL A 78 10.24 11.15 16.80
C VAL A 78 10.98 9.88 17.18
N PHE A 79 10.29 8.75 17.19
CA PHE A 79 10.97 7.45 17.29
C PHE A 79 11.74 7.17 16.01
N LYS A 80 12.99 6.73 16.15
CA LYS A 80 13.76 6.21 15.00
C LYS A 80 13.13 4.89 14.57
N ILE A 81 12.89 4.74 13.28
CA ILE A 81 12.30 3.55 12.67
C ILE A 81 13.31 3.05 11.66
N SER A 82 13.79 1.82 11.82
CA SER A 82 14.60 1.17 10.79
C SER A 82 13.76 0.95 9.54
N GLU A 83 14.35 1.18 8.38
CA GLU A 83 13.71 0.78 7.13
C GLU A 83 13.66 -0.75 7.07
N SER A 84 12.49 -1.28 6.70
CA SER A 84 12.37 -2.71 6.41
C SER A 84 12.88 -2.92 4.99
N GLU A 85 13.67 -3.97 4.78
CA GLU A 85 14.02 -4.40 3.43
C GLU A 85 12.75 -4.64 2.60
N MET A 86 12.78 -4.21 1.33
CA MET A 86 11.68 -4.43 0.40
C MET A 86 11.72 -5.87 -0.10
N ALA A 87 10.69 -6.65 0.22
CA ALA A 87 10.54 -7.99 -0.28
C ALA A 87 10.12 -7.97 -1.76
N TYR A 88 10.72 -8.86 -2.53
CA TYR A 88 10.34 -9.18 -3.91
C TYR A 88 10.39 -10.70 -4.09
N LEU A 89 9.67 -11.22 -5.09
CA LEU A 89 9.59 -12.65 -5.34
C LEU A 89 10.64 -13.11 -6.34
N THR A 90 11.26 -14.25 -6.09
CA THR A 90 12.09 -14.99 -7.06
C THR A 90 11.24 -15.59 -8.18
N ILE A 91 11.88 -16.10 -9.25
CA ILE A 91 11.16 -16.67 -10.40
C ILE A 91 10.39 -17.93 -9.97
N GLU A 92 11.01 -18.73 -9.11
CA GLU A 92 10.45 -19.96 -8.53
C GLU A 92 9.23 -19.64 -7.67
N GLU A 93 9.31 -18.62 -6.80
CA GLU A 93 8.18 -18.16 -6.00
C GLU A 93 7.03 -17.62 -6.86
N ILE A 94 7.34 -16.91 -7.94
CA ILE A 94 6.31 -16.44 -8.90
C ILE A 94 5.60 -17.64 -9.53
N ARG A 95 6.33 -18.68 -9.95
CA ARG A 95 5.74 -19.90 -10.54
C ARG A 95 4.81 -20.59 -9.55
N THR A 96 5.28 -20.81 -8.32
CA THR A 96 4.49 -21.42 -7.24
C THR A 96 3.25 -20.58 -6.91
N LEU A 97 3.39 -19.26 -6.82
CA LEU A 97 2.27 -18.36 -6.58
C LEU A 97 1.22 -18.45 -7.67
N LEU A 98 1.62 -18.46 -8.95
CA LEU A 98 0.68 -18.53 -10.06
C LEU A 98 -0.07 -19.87 -10.11
N ALA A 99 0.61 -20.98 -9.86
CA ALA A 99 -0.04 -22.30 -9.72
C ALA A 99 -1.08 -22.28 -8.57
N GLU A 100 -0.73 -21.69 -7.43
CA GLU A 100 -1.67 -21.54 -6.32
C GLU A 100 -2.82 -20.59 -6.61
N CYS A 101 -2.61 -19.58 -7.47
CA CYS A 101 -3.69 -18.70 -7.91
C CYS A 101 -4.69 -19.44 -8.79
N GLU A 102 -4.24 -20.36 -9.65
CA GLU A 102 -5.11 -21.20 -10.50
C GLU A 102 -5.94 -22.19 -9.67
N ASN A 103 -5.41 -22.66 -8.54
CA ASN A 103 -6.14 -23.49 -7.57
C ASN A 103 -7.21 -22.70 -6.76
N SER A 104 -7.30 -21.39 -6.94
CA SER A 104 -8.27 -20.55 -6.22
C SER A 104 -9.68 -20.62 -6.83
N ARG A 105 -10.70 -20.52 -5.97
CA ARG A 105 -12.10 -20.35 -6.42
C ARG A 105 -12.34 -19.01 -7.13
N SER A 106 -11.46 -18.04 -6.95
CA SER A 106 -11.57 -16.72 -7.58
C SER A 106 -10.95 -16.76 -8.97
N LYS A 107 -11.81 -16.79 -9.99
CA LYS A 107 -11.41 -16.86 -11.42
C LYS A 107 -10.55 -15.68 -11.88
N ASP A 108 -10.72 -14.52 -11.24
CA ASP A 108 -10.03 -13.28 -11.63
C ASP A 108 -8.62 -13.15 -11.01
N LEU A 109 -8.30 -13.99 -10.01
CA LEU A 109 -7.08 -13.85 -9.21
C LEU A 109 -5.81 -13.95 -10.07
N THR A 110 -5.69 -15.02 -10.86
CA THR A 110 -4.51 -15.27 -11.69
C THR A 110 -4.27 -14.12 -12.67
N THR A 111 -5.32 -13.62 -13.32
CA THR A 111 -5.23 -12.50 -14.26
C THR A 111 -4.78 -11.21 -13.56
N ILE A 112 -5.33 -10.89 -12.38
CA ILE A 112 -4.90 -9.71 -11.60
C ILE A 112 -3.42 -9.80 -11.19
N VAL A 113 -2.97 -10.97 -10.75
CA VAL A 113 -1.56 -11.19 -10.37
C VAL A 113 -0.65 -11.01 -11.58
N LYS A 114 -1.01 -11.58 -12.74
CA LYS A 114 -0.28 -11.38 -14.00
C LYS A 114 -0.19 -9.90 -14.38
N ILE A 115 -1.28 -9.14 -14.29
CA ILE A 115 -1.28 -7.69 -14.54
C ILE A 115 -0.28 -6.98 -13.62
N CYS A 116 -0.30 -7.28 -12.31
CA CYS A 116 0.62 -6.65 -11.35
C CYS A 116 2.09 -6.95 -11.68
N LEU A 117 2.41 -8.20 -11.99
CA LEU A 117 3.76 -8.64 -12.35
C LEU A 117 4.21 -8.10 -13.71
N ALA A 118 3.29 -7.85 -14.64
CA ALA A 118 3.60 -7.35 -15.99
C ALA A 118 3.77 -5.82 -16.05
N THR A 119 3.06 -5.08 -15.19
CA THR A 119 2.94 -3.62 -15.30
C THR A 119 3.44 -2.85 -14.07
N GLY A 120 3.79 -3.56 -13.00
CA GLY A 120 4.10 -2.97 -11.70
C GLY A 120 2.91 -2.23 -11.08
N ALA A 121 1.67 -2.51 -11.48
CA ALA A 121 0.49 -1.90 -10.90
C ALA A 121 0.38 -2.18 -9.39
N ARG A 122 -0.23 -1.26 -8.64
CA ARG A 122 -0.67 -1.60 -7.28
C ARG A 122 -1.84 -2.58 -7.36
N TRP A 123 -2.01 -3.41 -6.33
CA TRP A 123 -3.14 -4.33 -6.24
C TRP A 123 -4.48 -3.65 -6.55
N SER A 124 -4.77 -2.52 -5.90
CA SER A 124 -6.02 -1.79 -6.09
C SER A 124 -6.20 -1.18 -7.47
N GLU A 125 -5.10 -0.87 -8.19
CA GLU A 125 -5.16 -0.38 -9.57
C GLU A 125 -5.49 -1.53 -10.54
N ALA A 126 -4.97 -2.73 -10.30
CA ALA A 126 -5.24 -3.90 -11.13
C ALA A 126 -6.63 -4.51 -10.86
N GLU A 127 -7.00 -4.68 -9.59
CA GLU A 127 -8.33 -5.16 -9.18
C GLU A 127 -9.43 -4.18 -9.59
N GLY A 128 -9.15 -2.87 -9.51
CA GLY A 128 -10.05 -1.79 -9.93
C GLY A 128 -10.05 -1.48 -11.43
N LEU A 129 -9.40 -2.30 -12.26
CA LEU A 129 -9.25 -2.04 -13.68
C LEU A 129 -10.61 -2.05 -14.40
N LYS A 130 -10.88 -1.01 -15.18
CA LYS A 130 -12.06 -0.90 -16.04
C LYS A 130 -11.75 -1.22 -17.49
N GLY A 131 -12.72 -1.77 -18.22
CA GLY A 131 -12.55 -2.16 -19.62
C GLY A 131 -12.08 -1.03 -20.53
N ASN A 132 -12.61 0.18 -20.31
CA ASN A 132 -12.25 1.37 -21.12
C ASN A 132 -10.81 1.84 -20.92
N GLN A 133 -10.09 1.32 -19.92
CA GLN A 133 -8.67 1.62 -19.67
C GLN A 133 -7.72 0.73 -20.47
N ILE A 134 -8.22 -0.30 -21.17
CA ILE A 134 -7.42 -1.17 -22.03
C ILE A 134 -7.61 -0.72 -23.48
N ARG A 135 -6.58 -0.15 -24.11
CA ARG A 135 -6.62 0.31 -25.50
C ARG A 135 -5.24 0.21 -26.14
N ALA A 136 -5.20 -0.10 -27.44
CA ALA A 136 -3.99 -0.10 -28.26
C ALA A 136 -2.80 -0.89 -27.65
N GLY A 137 -3.04 -2.07 -27.06
CA GLY A 137 -1.97 -2.88 -26.46
C GLY A 137 -1.44 -2.35 -25.13
N GLN A 138 -2.16 -1.44 -24.47
CA GLN A 138 -1.72 -0.81 -23.23
C GLN A 138 -2.84 -0.78 -22.18
N ILE A 139 -2.43 -0.77 -20.91
CA ILE A 139 -3.30 -0.47 -19.76
C ILE A 139 -3.04 0.96 -19.30
N ILE A 140 -4.09 1.77 -19.25
CA ILE A 140 -4.06 3.17 -18.85
C ILE A 140 -4.49 3.27 -17.38
N TYR A 141 -3.53 3.53 -16.49
CA TYR A 141 -3.80 3.76 -15.08
C TYR A 141 -4.12 5.25 -14.85
N VAL A 142 -5.39 5.51 -14.53
CA VAL A 142 -5.91 6.84 -14.23
C VAL A 142 -5.90 7.05 -12.71
N LYS A 143 -5.49 8.25 -12.28
CA LYS A 143 -5.33 8.68 -10.88
C LYS A 143 -6.17 7.94 -9.83
N THR A 144 -5.48 7.26 -8.91
CA THR A 144 -5.85 7.25 -7.48
C THR A 144 -4.83 8.11 -6.73
N LYS A 145 -5.26 9.32 -6.33
CA LYS A 145 -4.54 10.30 -5.47
C LYS A 145 -3.18 10.81 -6.03
N GLY A 146 -3.19 11.97 -6.69
CA GLY A 146 -2.01 12.82 -6.93
C GLY A 146 -1.00 12.42 -8.02
N LYS A 147 -1.05 11.21 -8.58
CA LYS A 147 -0.08 10.78 -9.63
C LYS A 147 -0.50 11.17 -11.06
N LYS A 148 0.44 11.39 -11.98
CA LYS A 148 0.09 11.56 -13.41
C LYS A 148 -0.52 10.27 -13.97
N ASN A 149 -1.41 10.39 -14.96
CA ASN A 149 -1.89 9.23 -15.70
C ASN A 149 -0.70 8.57 -16.40
N ARG A 150 -0.68 7.24 -16.46
CA ARG A 150 0.37 6.48 -17.15
C ARG A 150 -0.25 5.39 -18.00
N ALA A 151 0.28 5.21 -19.20
CA ALA A 151 -0.02 4.05 -20.05
C ALA A 151 1.15 3.08 -19.92
N VAL A 152 0.85 1.80 -19.68
CA VAL A 152 1.84 0.74 -19.58
C VAL A 152 1.51 -0.30 -20.66
N PRO A 153 2.40 -0.54 -21.63
CA PRO A 153 2.17 -1.56 -22.63
C PRO A 153 2.16 -2.95 -22.02
N ILE A 154 1.36 -3.82 -22.63
CA ILE A 154 1.23 -5.22 -22.28
C ILE A 154 1.47 -6.05 -23.53
N THR A 155 1.87 -7.30 -23.38
CA THR A 155 1.99 -8.17 -24.56
C THR A 155 0.63 -8.57 -25.09
N GLU A 156 0.62 -9.01 -26.34
CA GLU A 156 -0.53 -9.64 -26.99
C GLU A 156 -1.06 -10.85 -26.19
N LYS A 157 -0.16 -11.66 -25.63
CA LYS A 157 -0.52 -12.83 -24.81
C LYS A 157 -1.32 -12.40 -23.57
N LEU A 158 -0.82 -11.42 -22.82
CA LEU A 158 -1.56 -10.91 -21.65
C LEU A 158 -2.88 -10.26 -22.08
N GLN A 159 -2.86 -9.47 -23.15
CA GLN A 159 -4.06 -8.82 -23.67
C GLN A 159 -5.16 -9.81 -24.08
N ALA A 160 -4.78 -10.95 -24.65
CA ALA A 160 -5.71 -12.02 -25.04
C ALA A 160 -6.37 -12.71 -23.83
N GLU A 161 -5.71 -12.73 -22.68
CA GLU A 161 -6.27 -13.27 -21.43
C GLU A 161 -7.24 -12.29 -20.72
N LEU A 162 -7.23 -11.00 -21.08
CA LEU A 162 -8.08 -9.99 -20.44
C LEU A 162 -9.53 -10.08 -20.95
N PRO A 163 -10.55 -9.84 -20.10
CA PRO A 163 -11.94 -9.82 -20.55
C PRO A 163 -12.14 -8.84 -21.71
N LEU A 164 -12.93 -9.21 -22.72
CA LEU A 164 -13.10 -8.43 -23.96
C LEU A 164 -13.89 -7.12 -23.77
N SER A 165 -14.58 -6.93 -22.64
CA SER A 165 -15.33 -5.71 -22.38
C SER A 165 -14.42 -4.48 -22.39
N ARG A 166 -14.81 -3.45 -23.14
CA ARG A 166 -14.14 -2.15 -23.21
C ARG A 166 -14.99 -1.01 -22.64
N LYS A 167 -16.07 -1.36 -21.94
CA LYS A 167 -16.98 -0.40 -21.27
C LYS A 167 -16.31 0.19 -20.02
N ALA A 168 -16.84 1.30 -19.52
CA ALA A 168 -16.39 1.95 -18.29
C ALA A 168 -16.86 1.21 -17.01
N GLN A 169 -16.74 -0.12 -17.01
CA GLN A 169 -17.16 -1.03 -15.94
C GLN A 169 -15.95 -1.83 -15.45
N LEU A 170 -15.98 -2.23 -14.17
CA LEU A 170 -14.95 -3.08 -13.58
C LEU A 170 -14.86 -4.42 -14.32
N LEU A 171 -13.63 -4.86 -14.58
CA LEU A 171 -13.37 -6.14 -15.26
C LEU A 171 -13.34 -7.32 -14.30
N PHE A 172 -13.00 -7.06 -13.03
CA PHE A 172 -12.73 -8.10 -12.05
C PHE A 172 -13.56 -7.91 -10.79
N LYS A 173 -13.81 -9.01 -10.09
CA LYS A 173 -14.39 -9.01 -8.75
C LYS A 173 -13.28 -8.85 -7.69
N PRO A 174 -13.55 -8.18 -6.56
CA PRO A 174 -12.58 -8.09 -5.48
C PRO A 174 -12.12 -9.46 -5.01
N CYS A 175 -10.80 -9.70 -5.00
CA CYS A 175 -10.20 -10.99 -4.69
C CYS A 175 -8.93 -10.89 -3.83
N TYR A 176 -8.67 -9.73 -3.21
CA TYR A 176 -7.51 -9.55 -2.32
C TYR A 176 -7.39 -10.62 -1.22
N SER A 177 -8.51 -11.06 -0.64
CA SER A 177 -8.50 -12.14 0.36
C SER A 177 -8.06 -13.48 -0.22
N ALA A 178 -8.37 -13.75 -1.49
CA ALA A 178 -7.92 -14.93 -2.22
C ALA A 178 -6.42 -14.85 -2.53
N PHE A 179 -5.90 -13.67 -2.88
CA PHE A 179 -4.47 -13.44 -3.06
C PHE A 179 -3.68 -13.71 -1.78
N ARG A 180 -4.13 -13.19 -0.63
CA ARG A 180 -3.50 -13.49 0.67
C ARG A 180 -3.44 -15.00 0.93
N LYS A 181 -4.54 -15.73 0.65
CA LYS A 181 -4.57 -17.19 0.82
C LYS A 181 -3.66 -17.92 -0.16
N ALA A 182 -3.52 -17.44 -1.39
CA ALA A 182 -2.61 -18.02 -2.38
C ALA A 182 -1.15 -17.85 -1.96
N MET A 183 -0.75 -16.67 -1.47
CA MET A 183 0.59 -16.44 -0.90
C MET A 183 0.88 -17.39 0.27
N GLN A 184 -0.10 -17.61 1.15
CA GLN A 184 0.03 -18.55 2.26
C GLN A 184 0.19 -20.01 1.78
N ARG A 185 -0.61 -20.46 0.80
CA ARG A 185 -0.48 -21.82 0.24
C ARG A 185 0.85 -22.02 -0.49
N ALA A 186 1.36 -20.97 -1.13
CA ALA A 186 2.65 -20.96 -1.79
C ALA A 186 3.84 -20.94 -0.81
N GLY A 187 3.61 -20.80 0.50
CA GLY A 187 4.67 -20.72 1.51
C GLY A 187 5.48 -19.42 1.45
N ILE A 188 4.94 -18.36 0.84
CA ILE A 188 5.65 -17.10 0.62
C ILE A 188 5.34 -16.12 1.75
N GLU A 189 6.36 -15.77 2.52
CA GLU A 189 6.27 -14.78 3.59
C GLU A 189 6.75 -13.40 3.12
N THR A 190 6.09 -12.34 3.59
CA THR A 190 6.50 -10.96 3.32
C THR A 190 6.49 -10.16 4.61
N PRO A 191 7.37 -9.16 4.78
CA PRO A 191 7.33 -8.28 5.93
C PRO A 191 5.96 -7.62 6.09
N ALA A 192 5.59 -7.35 7.34
CA ALA A 192 4.29 -6.77 7.67
C ALA A 192 4.01 -5.48 6.87
N GLY A 193 2.87 -5.45 6.18
CA GLY A 193 2.45 -4.30 5.37
C GLY A 193 2.97 -4.27 3.93
N GLN A 194 3.80 -5.25 3.51
CA GLN A 194 4.32 -5.29 2.13
C GLN A 194 3.51 -6.16 1.16
N LEU A 195 2.61 -7.01 1.65
CA LEU A 195 1.82 -7.93 0.83
C LEU A 195 1.12 -7.26 -0.38
N THR A 196 0.52 -6.08 -0.21
CA THR A 196 -0.16 -5.34 -1.30
C THR A 196 0.79 -4.80 -2.36
N HIS A 197 2.09 -4.74 -2.05
CA HIS A 197 3.13 -4.12 -2.86
C HIS A 197 4.16 -5.12 -3.37
N VAL A 198 4.20 -6.35 -2.83
CA VAL A 198 5.22 -7.35 -3.19
C VAL A 198 5.29 -7.57 -4.69
N LEU A 199 4.16 -7.74 -5.39
CA LEU A 199 4.14 -7.95 -6.85
C LEU A 199 4.70 -6.74 -7.64
N ARG A 200 4.47 -5.53 -7.13
CA ARG A 200 5.01 -4.30 -7.71
C ARG A 200 6.53 -4.19 -7.46
N HIS A 201 6.99 -4.56 -6.27
CA HIS A 201 8.41 -4.63 -5.96
C HIS A 201 9.10 -5.69 -6.82
N THR A 202 8.48 -6.87 -6.97
CA THR A 202 8.89 -7.92 -7.91
C THR A 202 9.07 -7.39 -9.32
N PHE A 203 8.08 -6.69 -9.88
CA PHE A 203 8.23 -6.07 -11.20
C PHE A 203 9.44 -5.13 -11.26
N ALA A 204 9.59 -4.22 -10.28
CA ALA A 204 10.69 -3.25 -10.28
C ALA A 204 12.07 -3.92 -10.13
N SER A 205 12.22 -4.88 -9.22
CA SER A 205 13.47 -5.60 -9.00
C SER A 205 13.89 -6.37 -10.24
N HIS A 206 12.98 -7.17 -10.82
CA HIS A 206 13.29 -7.95 -12.03
C HIS A 206 13.53 -7.07 -13.25
N PHE A 207 12.82 -5.94 -13.37
CA PHE A 207 13.05 -4.94 -14.41
C PHE A 207 14.47 -4.37 -14.33
N MET A 208 14.94 -4.00 -13.12
CA MET A 208 16.30 -3.49 -12.92
C MET A 208 17.37 -4.57 -13.12
N MET A 209 17.07 -5.82 -12.80
CA MET A 209 17.98 -6.96 -12.93
C MET A 209 18.13 -7.46 -14.38
N ASN A 210 17.50 -6.83 -15.38
CA ASN A 210 17.57 -7.21 -16.81
C ASN A 210 17.31 -8.71 -17.08
N VAL A 211 16.45 -9.34 -16.28
CA VAL A 211 16.17 -10.77 -16.43
C VAL A 211 15.35 -10.99 -17.71
N SER A 212 16.05 -11.40 -18.77
CA SER A 212 15.50 -11.58 -20.13
C SER A 212 14.37 -12.62 -20.24
N TYR A 213 14.14 -13.41 -19.18
CA TYR A 213 13.12 -14.47 -19.11
C TYR A 213 11.67 -13.99 -19.01
N PHE A 214 11.42 -12.70 -18.78
CA PHE A 214 10.05 -12.15 -18.68
C PHE A 214 9.28 -12.17 -20.01
N SER A 215 9.99 -12.07 -21.14
CA SER A 215 9.35 -11.94 -22.46
C SER A 215 8.78 -13.25 -23.01
N GLY A 216 9.38 -14.40 -22.69
CA GLY A 216 9.04 -15.68 -23.35
C GLY A 216 7.91 -16.46 -22.69
N TYR A 217 7.84 -16.50 -21.36
CA TYR A 217 6.90 -17.38 -20.65
C TYR A 217 5.61 -16.68 -20.23
N TRP A 218 5.68 -15.40 -19.88
CA TRP A 218 4.61 -14.72 -19.13
C TRP A 218 3.86 -13.66 -19.93
N GLY A 219 4.26 -13.41 -21.18
CA GLY A 219 3.70 -12.30 -21.94
C GLY A 219 4.02 -10.95 -21.27
N ILE A 220 5.27 -10.74 -20.86
CA ILE A 220 5.70 -9.48 -20.26
C ILE A 220 6.78 -8.87 -21.15
N GLN A 221 6.44 -7.80 -21.87
CA GLN A 221 7.43 -7.01 -22.60
C GLN A 221 8.08 -6.08 -21.57
N ILE A 222 9.32 -6.38 -21.19
CA ILE A 222 10.17 -5.38 -20.54
C ILE A 222 10.45 -4.36 -21.65
N LEU A 223 9.84 -3.18 -21.53
CA LEU A 223 10.13 -2.05 -22.40
C LEU A 223 11.64 -1.78 -22.36
N ARG A 224 12.28 -1.91 -23.52
CA ARG A 224 13.60 -1.34 -23.79
C ARG A 224 13.49 0.18 -23.89
#